data_AF-A0A5D2LXF2-F1
#
_entry.id   AF-A0A5D2LXF2-F1
#
_cell.length_a   1.000
_cell.length_b   1.000
_cell.length_c   1.000
_cell.angle_alpha   90.00
_cell.angle_beta   90.00
_cell.angle_gamma   90.00
#
_symmetry.space_group_name_H-M   'P 1'
#
loop_
_entity.id
_entity.type
_entity.pdbx_description
1 polymer ?
#
loop_
_entity_poly.entity_id
_entity_poly.type
_entity_poly.pdbx_seq_one_letter_code
_entity_poly.pdbx_strand_id
1 'polypeptide(L)'
;MQTEPGLHKFVGNGSGVRASLEPLIACAEQRVPHERHGHTPIIILATAGLRRLVARDAKQVLDDIEIVIREHSFVYTKNSIRVLTGKEEAYYGWVALNYKMGSLGNSSKASTFGLLDLGGSSLQVVVEVSDKNDNGNVITSNIGSTNHKILAFSLPAFGLNEAFDRTVIMLSQNQTYGRNASNRFELRHPCLSSNFVQNYTCPGCAMLNISDGMENSETQMHRTQFSSTYLIGDLNWEQCKELVRAAAMNHSGSDWSQQFVDRNCEANSSPNGGNDMLKLTSIVHHSGRFHALSGFFVVYMLNLSPRASVTEIWKKGEQLCSSSLTEWNIDFQRKK
;
A
#
# COMPACT_ATOMS: atom_id res chain seq x y z
N MET A 1 10.01 -4.42 -15.17
CA MET A 1 8.88 -3.82 -15.90
C MET A 1 7.66 -3.91 -15.00
N GLN A 2 6.85 -2.85 -14.94
CA GLN A 2 5.64 -2.76 -14.12
C GLN A 2 4.58 -2.01 -14.95
N THR A 3 3.31 -2.35 -14.74
CA THR A 3 2.17 -1.63 -15.34
C THR A 3 1.34 -0.95 -14.24
N GLU A 4 0.70 0.16 -14.61
CA GLU A 4 -0.18 0.93 -13.74
C GLU A 4 -1.47 1.31 -14.50
N PRO A 5 -2.61 1.51 -13.82
CA PRO A 5 -2.83 1.31 -12.38
C PRO A 5 -2.94 -0.17 -11.99
N GLY A 6 -2.98 -0.45 -10.68
CA GLY A 6 -3.15 -1.82 -10.18
C GLY A 6 -4.51 -2.42 -10.55
N LEU A 7 -4.56 -3.76 -10.67
CA LEU A 7 -5.70 -4.54 -11.19
C LEU A 7 -7.06 -4.23 -10.53
N HIS A 8 -7.06 -3.82 -9.26
CA HIS A 8 -8.27 -3.45 -8.52
C HIS A 8 -9.00 -2.21 -9.09
N LYS A 9 -8.37 -1.44 -9.98
CA LYS A 9 -9.00 -0.31 -10.67
C LYS A 9 -9.77 -0.73 -11.92
N PHE A 10 -9.70 -2.00 -12.33
CA PHE A 10 -10.35 -2.51 -13.55
C PHE A 10 -11.60 -3.34 -13.28
N VAL A 11 -12.29 -3.09 -12.16
CA VAL A 11 -13.58 -3.74 -11.88
C VAL A 11 -14.56 -3.45 -13.02
N GLY A 12 -15.06 -4.51 -13.68
CA GLY A 12 -15.94 -4.40 -14.85
C GLY A 12 -15.25 -3.95 -16.14
N ASN A 13 -13.92 -3.91 -16.19
CA ASN A 13 -13.14 -3.50 -17.36
C ASN A 13 -12.09 -4.58 -17.72
N GLY A 14 -12.54 -5.69 -18.29
CA GLY A 14 -11.67 -6.79 -18.72
C GLY A 14 -10.62 -6.37 -19.76
N SER A 15 -10.92 -5.40 -20.63
CA SER A 15 -9.92 -4.82 -21.54
C SER A 15 -8.77 -4.10 -20.81
N GLY A 16 -9.07 -3.45 -19.69
CA GLY A 16 -8.06 -2.84 -18.83
C GLY A 16 -7.18 -3.87 -18.14
N VAL A 17 -7.77 -4.97 -17.64
CA VAL A 17 -7.02 -6.13 -17.11
C VAL A 17 -6.05 -6.66 -18.16
N ARG A 18 -6.55 -6.94 -19.38
CA ARG A 18 -5.74 -7.39 -20.52
C ARG A 18 -4.58 -6.43 -20.82
N ALA A 19 -4.88 -5.15 -21.03
CA ALA A 19 -3.87 -4.15 -21.33
C ALA A 19 -2.79 -4.03 -20.24
N SER A 20 -3.13 -4.32 -18.98
CA SER A 20 -2.17 -4.31 -17.87
C SER A 20 -1.28 -5.56 -17.79
N LEU A 21 -1.76 -6.72 -18.25
CA LEU A 21 -1.07 -8.01 -18.13
C LEU A 21 -0.30 -8.40 -19.38
N GLU A 22 -0.85 -8.17 -20.57
CA GLU A 22 -0.24 -8.59 -21.85
C GLU A 22 1.22 -8.15 -21.99
N PRO A 23 1.60 -6.89 -21.68
CA PRO A 23 3.00 -6.49 -21.74
C PRO A 23 3.88 -7.34 -20.82
N LEU A 24 3.43 -7.60 -19.58
CA LEU A 24 4.20 -8.36 -18.59
C LEU A 24 4.40 -9.82 -19.03
N ILE A 25 3.35 -10.46 -19.56
CA ILE A 25 3.40 -11.85 -20.02
C ILE A 25 4.27 -11.97 -21.26
N ALA A 26 4.09 -11.10 -22.27
CA ALA A 26 4.91 -11.09 -23.48
C ALA A 26 6.40 -10.89 -23.16
N CYS A 27 6.72 -10.05 -22.18
CA CYS A 27 8.07 -9.80 -21.70
C CYS A 27 8.71 -11.04 -21.04
N ALA A 28 7.89 -11.88 -20.39
CA ALA A 28 8.32 -13.16 -19.83
C ALA A 28 8.48 -14.22 -20.93
N GLU A 29 7.56 -14.31 -21.89
CA GLU A 29 7.64 -15.21 -23.05
C GLU A 29 8.89 -14.96 -23.90
N GLN A 30 9.32 -13.70 -24.03
CA GLN A 30 10.58 -13.34 -24.70
C GLN A 30 11.84 -13.78 -23.94
N ARG A 31 11.75 -13.97 -22.63
CA ARG A 31 12.90 -14.35 -21.77
C ARG A 31 13.00 -15.85 -21.54
N VAL A 32 11.87 -16.53 -21.46
CA VAL A 32 11.81 -17.98 -21.28
C VAL A 32 11.92 -18.63 -22.66
N PRO A 33 12.83 -19.61 -22.88
CA PRO A 33 12.89 -20.34 -24.15
C PRO A 33 11.55 -20.95 -24.53
N HIS A 34 11.18 -20.88 -25.81
CA HIS A 34 9.84 -21.24 -26.29
C HIS A 34 9.46 -22.69 -25.93
N GLU A 35 10.40 -23.63 -26.08
CA GLU A 35 10.25 -25.03 -25.72
C GLU A 35 9.97 -25.28 -24.23
N ARG A 36 10.27 -24.30 -23.36
CA ARG A 36 10.01 -24.37 -21.92
C ARG A 36 8.68 -23.75 -21.52
N HIS A 37 7.99 -23.04 -22.41
CA HIS A 37 6.74 -22.35 -22.06
C HIS A 37 5.71 -23.31 -21.48
N GLY A 38 5.46 -24.44 -22.15
CA GLY A 38 4.51 -25.48 -21.70
C GLY A 38 4.88 -26.21 -20.40
N HIS A 39 6.02 -25.90 -19.78
CA HIS A 39 6.44 -26.44 -18.48
C HIS A 39 6.70 -25.35 -17.43
N THR A 40 6.57 -24.07 -17.82
CA THR A 40 6.88 -22.94 -16.95
C THR A 40 5.58 -22.42 -16.33
N PRO A 41 5.42 -22.49 -15.00
CA PRO A 41 4.22 -22.03 -14.34
C PRO A 41 4.13 -20.51 -14.33
N ILE A 42 2.96 -19.98 -14.69
CA ILE A 42 2.57 -18.60 -14.40
C ILE A 42 1.68 -18.57 -13.16
N ILE A 43 1.97 -17.64 -12.26
CA ILE A 43 1.27 -17.47 -10.99
C ILE A 43 1.01 -15.97 -10.80
N ILE A 44 -0.25 -15.60 -10.61
CA ILE A 44 -0.70 -14.24 -10.30
C ILE A 44 -1.33 -14.24 -8.91
N LEU A 45 -0.61 -13.62 -7.98
CA LEU A 45 -0.98 -13.54 -6.58
C LEU A 45 -1.33 -12.09 -6.25
N ALA A 46 -2.63 -11.79 -6.18
CA ALA A 46 -3.10 -10.45 -5.87
C ALA A 46 -3.05 -10.18 -4.35
N THR A 47 -2.80 -8.93 -3.96
CA THR A 47 -2.57 -8.55 -2.56
C THR A 47 -3.67 -7.61 -2.04
N ALA A 48 -3.34 -6.72 -1.10
CA ALA A 48 -4.27 -5.83 -0.40
C ALA A 48 -5.21 -5.03 -1.34
N GLY A 49 -4.74 -4.64 -2.52
CA GLY A 49 -5.55 -3.89 -3.48
C GLY A 49 -6.81 -4.64 -3.96
N LEU A 50 -6.72 -5.96 -4.17
CA LEU A 50 -7.90 -6.79 -4.49
C LEU A 50 -8.62 -7.25 -3.22
N ARG A 51 -7.90 -7.49 -2.10
CA ARG A 51 -8.52 -7.88 -0.81
C ARG A 51 -9.57 -6.88 -0.33
N ARG A 52 -9.40 -5.59 -0.63
CA ARG A 52 -10.34 -4.53 -0.22
C ARG A 52 -11.60 -4.44 -1.08
N LEU A 53 -11.63 -5.09 -2.24
CA LEU A 53 -12.82 -5.11 -3.08
C LEU A 53 -13.89 -6.00 -2.44
N VAL A 54 -15.16 -5.73 -2.76
CA VAL A 54 -16.23 -6.68 -2.44
C VAL A 54 -15.98 -7.99 -3.18
N ALA A 55 -16.36 -9.12 -2.58
CA ALA A 55 -16.01 -10.45 -3.08
C ALA A 55 -16.40 -10.69 -4.56
N ARG A 56 -17.54 -10.13 -4.99
CA ARG A 56 -17.99 -10.19 -6.39
C ARG A 56 -17.00 -9.50 -7.34
N ASP A 57 -16.56 -8.30 -6.99
CA ASP A 57 -15.68 -7.48 -7.83
C ASP A 57 -14.27 -8.08 -7.88
N ALA A 58 -13.77 -8.57 -6.73
CA ALA A 58 -12.51 -9.32 -6.69
C ALA A 58 -12.59 -10.57 -7.59
N LYS A 59 -13.68 -11.34 -7.50
CA LYS A 59 -13.87 -12.52 -8.35
C LYS A 59 -13.91 -12.15 -9.83
N GLN A 60 -14.65 -11.11 -10.20
CA GLN A 60 -14.71 -10.67 -11.60
C GLN A 60 -13.31 -10.34 -12.15
N VAL A 61 -12.49 -9.61 -11.39
CA VAL A 61 -11.12 -9.29 -11.81
C VAL A 61 -10.27 -10.56 -11.93
N LEU A 62 -10.40 -11.54 -11.02
CA LEU A 62 -9.69 -12.82 -11.14
C LEU A 62 -10.14 -13.64 -12.37
N ASP A 63 -11.44 -13.65 -12.67
CA ASP A 63 -11.98 -14.31 -13.86
C ASP A 63 -11.42 -13.66 -15.14
N ASP A 64 -11.35 -12.32 -15.20
CA ASP A 64 -10.77 -11.58 -16.31
C ASP A 64 -9.25 -11.87 -16.47
N ILE A 65 -8.52 -12.01 -15.35
CA ILE A 65 -7.11 -12.41 -15.35
C ILE A 65 -6.94 -13.82 -15.93
N GLU A 66 -7.81 -14.75 -15.56
CA GLU A 66 -7.76 -16.13 -16.08
C GLU A 66 -8.03 -16.18 -17.59
N ILE A 67 -8.97 -15.39 -18.09
CA ILE A 67 -9.23 -15.26 -19.54
C ILE A 67 -7.95 -14.85 -20.28
N VAL A 68 -7.23 -13.85 -19.76
CA VAL A 68 -5.97 -13.38 -20.37
C VAL A 68 -4.90 -14.47 -20.33
N ILE A 69 -4.64 -15.08 -19.16
CA ILE A 69 -3.60 -16.10 -19.03
C ILE A 69 -3.83 -17.29 -19.96
N ARG A 70 -5.10 -17.69 -20.15
CA ARG A 70 -5.45 -18.87 -20.94
C ARG A 70 -5.12 -18.74 -22.43
N GLU A 71 -4.86 -17.54 -22.91
CA GLU A 71 -4.41 -17.26 -24.29
C GLU A 71 -2.88 -17.36 -24.47
N HIS A 72 -2.13 -17.56 -23.38
CA HIS A 72 -0.66 -17.64 -23.38
C HIS A 72 -0.13 -19.07 -23.18
N SER A 73 1.15 -19.28 -23.49
CA SER A 73 1.78 -20.60 -23.56
C SER A 73 2.28 -21.16 -22.23
N PHE A 74 2.26 -20.38 -21.15
CA PHE A 74 2.64 -20.81 -19.81
C PHE A 74 1.58 -21.67 -19.14
N VAL A 75 1.99 -22.60 -18.27
CA VAL A 75 1.05 -23.47 -17.54
C VAL A 75 0.51 -22.77 -16.30
N TYR A 76 -0.77 -22.97 -16.01
CA TYR A 76 -1.37 -22.48 -14.77
C TYR A 76 -2.30 -23.55 -14.17
N THR A 77 -2.50 -23.48 -12.87
CA THR A 77 -3.43 -24.33 -12.13
C THR A 77 -4.52 -23.47 -11.51
N LYS A 78 -5.55 -24.09 -10.94
CA LYS A 78 -6.61 -23.38 -10.22
C LYS A 78 -6.07 -22.46 -9.10
N ASN A 79 -4.93 -22.81 -8.49
CA ASN A 79 -4.32 -22.01 -7.43
C ASN A 79 -3.30 -20.98 -7.93
N SER A 80 -3.04 -20.93 -9.25
CA SER A 80 -2.13 -19.96 -9.85
C SER A 80 -2.67 -18.55 -9.80
N ILE A 81 -4.00 -18.36 -9.78
CA ILE A 81 -4.65 -17.05 -9.83
C ILE A 81 -5.51 -16.91 -8.59
N ARG A 82 -5.04 -16.15 -7.60
CA ARG A 82 -5.79 -15.95 -6.35
C ARG A 82 -5.35 -14.71 -5.60
N VAL A 83 -6.16 -14.33 -4.62
CA VAL A 83 -5.80 -13.29 -3.65
C VAL A 83 -5.07 -13.94 -2.48
N LEU A 84 -3.90 -13.39 -2.11
CA LEU A 84 -3.18 -13.78 -0.91
C LEU A 84 -3.89 -13.23 0.32
N THR A 85 -3.94 -14.03 1.37
CA THR A 85 -4.17 -13.50 2.72
C THR A 85 -3.00 -12.58 3.09
N GLY A 86 -3.25 -11.64 4.00
CA GLY A 86 -2.18 -10.74 4.48
C GLY A 86 -1.03 -11.49 5.15
N LYS A 87 -1.32 -12.62 5.79
CA LYS A 87 -0.34 -13.51 6.42
C LYS A 87 0.53 -14.23 5.39
N GLU A 88 -0.05 -14.72 4.30
CA GLU A 88 0.72 -15.32 3.19
C GLU A 88 1.63 -14.30 2.52
N GLU A 89 1.13 -13.10 2.22
CA GLU A 89 1.92 -12.00 1.64
C GLU A 89 3.13 -11.67 2.53
N ALA A 90 2.88 -11.52 3.84
CA ALA A 90 3.92 -11.28 4.84
C ALA A 90 4.95 -12.43 4.90
N TYR A 91 4.47 -13.68 4.98
CA TYR A 91 5.31 -14.87 5.04
C TYR A 91 6.17 -15.04 3.80
N TYR A 92 5.59 -14.93 2.59
CA TYR A 92 6.35 -15.08 1.34
C TYR A 92 7.42 -14.00 1.20
N GLY A 93 7.13 -12.76 1.59
CA GLY A 93 8.13 -11.69 1.64
C GLY A 93 9.29 -12.04 2.57
N TRP A 94 9.00 -12.54 3.77
CA TRP A 94 10.03 -12.92 4.74
C TRP A 94 10.88 -14.10 4.26
N VAL A 95 10.25 -15.11 3.62
CA VAL A 95 10.96 -16.25 3.01
C VAL A 95 11.89 -15.76 1.90
N ALA A 96 11.39 -14.92 0.99
CA ALA A 96 12.19 -14.37 -0.10
C ALA A 96 13.39 -13.58 0.40
N LEU A 97 13.19 -12.71 1.40
CA LEU A 97 14.26 -11.95 2.04
C LEU A 97 15.32 -12.87 2.64
N ASN A 98 14.92 -13.78 3.52
CA ASN A 98 15.87 -14.59 4.27
C ASN A 98 16.54 -15.66 3.39
N TYR A 99 15.88 -16.14 2.34
CA TYR A 99 16.51 -16.96 1.30
C TYR A 99 17.59 -16.16 0.57
N LYS A 100 17.27 -14.93 0.12
CA LYS A 100 18.24 -14.06 -0.58
C LYS A 100 19.45 -13.70 0.29
N MET A 101 19.23 -13.53 1.60
CA MET A 101 20.29 -13.23 2.56
C MET A 101 21.08 -14.46 3.03
N GLY A 102 20.71 -15.67 2.58
CA GLY A 102 21.39 -16.91 2.98
C GLY A 102 21.10 -17.35 4.42
N SER A 103 20.07 -16.78 5.05
CA SER A 103 19.64 -17.13 6.42
C SER A 103 18.68 -18.34 6.46
N LEU A 104 18.19 -18.82 5.30
CA LEU A 104 17.34 -20.01 5.21
C LEU A 104 18.07 -21.19 4.55
N GLY A 105 17.73 -22.41 5.01
CA GLY A 105 18.12 -23.65 4.34
C GLY A 105 19.54 -24.15 4.62
N ASN A 106 20.32 -23.47 5.47
CA ASN A 106 21.64 -23.93 5.89
C ASN A 106 21.57 -24.64 7.26
N SER A 107 22.49 -25.58 7.52
CA SER A 107 22.53 -26.37 8.77
C SER A 107 22.88 -25.52 10.00
N SER A 108 23.48 -24.34 9.79
CA SER A 108 23.70 -23.36 10.83
C SER A 108 22.41 -22.56 11.07
N LYS A 109 21.97 -22.47 12.33
CA LYS A 109 20.88 -21.59 12.78
C LYS A 109 21.29 -20.12 12.66
N ALA A 110 21.50 -19.63 11.44
CA ALA A 110 21.76 -18.23 11.19
C ALA A 110 20.54 -17.42 11.63
N SER A 111 20.79 -16.31 12.34
CA SER A 111 19.71 -15.38 12.69
C SER A 111 19.05 -14.85 11.41
N THR A 112 17.73 -14.95 11.37
CA THR A 112 16.92 -14.38 10.31
C THR A 112 16.71 -12.89 10.52
N PHE A 113 16.38 -12.20 9.44
CA PHE A 113 16.01 -10.80 9.42
C PHE A 113 14.51 -10.67 9.56
N GLY A 114 14.07 -9.64 10.28
CA GLY A 114 12.71 -9.15 10.21
C GLY A 114 12.44 -8.43 8.89
N LEU A 115 11.16 -8.34 8.52
CA LEU A 115 10.70 -7.66 7.31
C LEU A 115 9.68 -6.59 7.67
N LEU A 116 9.86 -5.40 7.08
CA LEU A 116 8.84 -4.37 6.93
C LEU A 116 8.57 -4.18 5.44
N ASP A 117 7.36 -4.44 4.97
CA ASP A 117 7.01 -4.29 3.55
C ASP A 117 5.83 -3.33 3.41
N LEU A 118 6.11 -2.12 2.90
CA LEU A 118 5.12 -1.07 2.72
C LEU A 118 4.58 -1.08 1.29
N GLY A 119 3.41 -1.68 1.11
CA GLY A 119 2.69 -1.68 -0.16
C GLY A 119 1.82 -0.44 -0.36
N GLY A 120 1.05 -0.43 -1.45
CA GLY A 120 0.08 0.64 -1.71
C GLY A 120 -1.14 0.63 -0.78
N SER A 121 -1.62 -0.56 -0.39
CA SER A 121 -2.83 -0.72 0.43
C SER A 121 -2.64 -1.46 1.76
N SER A 122 -1.43 -1.92 2.07
CA SER A 122 -1.12 -2.56 3.35
C SER A 122 0.34 -2.37 3.75
N LEU A 123 0.61 -2.59 5.05
CA LEU A 123 1.95 -2.76 5.60
C LEU A 123 2.07 -4.16 6.20
N GLN A 124 3.16 -4.86 5.91
CA GLN A 124 3.46 -6.16 6.49
C GLN A 124 4.63 -6.03 7.47
N VAL A 125 4.50 -6.66 8.63
CA VAL A 125 5.53 -6.69 9.68
C VAL A 125 5.76 -8.13 10.10
N VAL A 126 6.99 -8.62 9.90
CA VAL A 126 7.31 -10.03 10.07
C VAL A 126 8.62 -10.21 10.83
N VAL A 127 8.62 -11.15 11.77
CA VAL A 127 9.82 -11.49 12.54
C VAL A 127 9.76 -12.95 13.00
N GLU A 128 10.91 -13.60 13.09
CA GLU A 128 11.01 -14.91 13.74
C GLU A 128 11.05 -14.77 15.27
N VAL A 129 10.35 -15.64 15.98
CA VAL A 129 10.22 -15.59 17.44
C VAL A 129 10.60 -16.95 18.06
N SER A 130 11.20 -16.93 19.26
CA SER A 130 11.60 -18.15 19.97
C SER A 130 10.42 -18.85 20.64
N ASP A 131 9.62 -18.11 21.42
CA ASP A 131 8.42 -18.62 22.09
C ASP A 131 7.37 -17.52 22.31
N LYS A 132 6.22 -17.67 21.64
CA LYS A 132 4.99 -16.93 21.94
C LYS A 132 3.80 -17.88 21.93
N ASN A 133 2.85 -17.63 22.83
CA ASN A 133 1.50 -18.17 22.74
C ASN A 133 0.91 -17.81 21.38
N ASP A 134 0.29 -18.80 20.75
CA ASP A 134 -0.34 -18.69 19.45
C ASP A 134 -1.58 -17.78 19.54
N ASN A 135 -1.38 -16.48 19.39
CA ASN A 135 -2.46 -15.50 19.26
C ASN A 135 -2.99 -15.46 17.80
N GLY A 136 -2.87 -16.55 17.05
CA GLY A 136 -3.34 -16.71 15.68
C GLY A 136 -2.46 -16.07 14.61
N ASN A 137 -1.46 -15.24 14.96
CA ASN A 137 -0.57 -14.55 14.02
C ASN A 137 0.80 -15.23 13.82
N VAL A 138 0.99 -16.41 14.41
CA VAL A 138 2.21 -17.19 14.27
C VAL A 138 2.02 -18.23 13.15
N ILE A 139 2.99 -18.29 12.25
CA ILE A 139 3.08 -19.30 11.18
C ILE A 139 4.25 -20.21 11.53
N THR A 140 4.00 -21.50 11.66
CA THR A 140 5.04 -22.51 11.82
C THR A 140 5.38 -23.10 10.46
N SER A 141 6.65 -23.01 10.06
CA SER A 141 7.12 -23.49 8.77
C SER A 141 8.43 -24.25 8.90
N ASN A 142 8.49 -25.46 8.34
CA ASN A 142 9.74 -26.20 8.21
C ASN A 142 10.43 -25.76 6.90
N ILE A 143 11.62 -25.17 7.00
CA ILE A 143 12.42 -24.74 5.85
C ILE A 143 13.80 -25.39 5.97
N GLY A 144 14.10 -26.32 5.07
CA GLY A 144 15.25 -27.22 5.22
C GLY A 144 15.10 -28.10 6.46
N SER A 145 16.12 -28.17 7.30
CA SER A 145 16.12 -28.93 8.55
C SER A 145 15.64 -28.13 9.77
N THR A 146 15.22 -26.88 9.59
CA THR A 146 14.88 -25.96 10.69
C THR A 146 13.39 -25.67 10.70
N ASN A 147 12.79 -25.73 11.90
CA ASN A 147 11.44 -25.26 12.14
C ASN A 147 11.48 -23.79 12.56
N HIS A 148 10.78 -22.94 11.80
CA HIS A 148 10.69 -21.51 12.05
C HIS A 148 9.31 -21.15 12.58
N LYS A 149 9.27 -20.41 13.69
CA LYS A 149 8.05 -19.77 14.21
C LYS A 149 8.06 -18.30 13.81
N ILE A 150 7.20 -17.95 12.86
CA ILE A 150 7.22 -16.65 12.19
C ILE A 150 5.98 -15.87 12.65
N LEU A 151 6.19 -14.78 13.36
CA LEU A 151 5.13 -13.84 13.70
C LEU A 151 4.91 -12.91 12.51
N ALA A 152 3.75 -13.00 11.87
CA ALA A 152 3.43 -12.29 10.64
C ALA A 152 2.16 -11.46 10.78
N PHE A 153 2.31 -10.13 10.70
CA PHE A 153 1.21 -9.18 10.69
C PHE A 153 1.01 -8.57 9.31
N SER A 154 -0.25 -8.37 8.93
CA SER A 154 -0.63 -7.52 7.80
C SER A 154 -1.62 -6.48 8.30
N LEU A 155 -1.27 -5.22 8.07
CA LEU A 155 -2.02 -4.04 8.47
C LEU A 155 -2.70 -3.48 7.21
N PRO A 156 -3.96 -3.86 6.92
CA PRO A 156 -4.69 -3.29 5.80
C PRO A 156 -4.92 -1.78 6.03
N ALA A 157 -5.02 -1.01 4.95
CA ALA A 157 -5.14 0.46 4.96
C ALA A 157 -3.90 1.25 5.45
N PHE A 158 -2.86 0.59 5.96
CA PHE A 158 -1.58 1.23 6.31
C PHE A 158 -0.61 1.37 5.12
N GLY A 159 -1.06 1.03 3.91
CA GLY A 159 -0.27 1.22 2.70
C GLY A 159 -0.13 2.70 2.30
N LEU A 160 0.87 3.00 1.47
CA LEU A 160 1.21 4.37 1.09
C LEU A 160 0.08 5.11 0.34
N ASN A 161 -0.60 4.42 -0.58
CA ASN A 161 -1.70 5.02 -1.35
C ASN A 161 -2.92 5.23 -0.44
N GLU A 162 -3.26 4.28 0.43
CA GLU A 162 -4.35 4.45 1.40
C GLU A 162 -4.05 5.56 2.42
N ALA A 163 -2.78 5.74 2.82
CA ALA A 163 -2.37 6.89 3.62
C ALA A 163 -2.61 8.21 2.90
N PHE A 164 -2.25 8.29 1.62
CA PHE A 164 -2.50 9.47 0.80
C PHE A 164 -4.00 9.70 0.54
N ASP A 165 -4.77 8.67 0.23
CA ASP A 165 -6.22 8.76 0.05
C ASP A 165 -6.89 9.32 1.34
N ARG A 166 -6.41 8.90 2.53
CA ARG A 166 -6.86 9.44 3.82
C ARG A 166 -6.51 10.91 4.01
N THR A 167 -5.31 11.37 3.63
CA THR A 167 -4.98 12.80 3.72
C THR A 167 -5.94 13.64 2.88
N VAL A 168 -6.30 13.18 1.69
CA VAL A 168 -7.28 13.83 0.81
C VAL A 168 -8.67 13.89 1.46
N ILE A 169 -9.14 12.80 2.06
CA ILE A 169 -10.42 12.76 2.77
C ILE A 169 -10.43 13.74 3.94
N MET A 170 -9.38 13.73 4.78
CA MET A 170 -9.27 14.62 5.94
C MET A 170 -9.28 16.10 5.56
N LEU A 171 -8.60 16.45 4.47
CA LEU A 171 -8.60 17.82 3.95
C LEU A 171 -9.96 18.21 3.40
N SER A 172 -10.66 17.30 2.71
CA SER A 172 -11.98 17.57 2.12
C SER A 172 -13.07 17.88 3.15
N GLN A 173 -12.89 17.44 4.39
CA GLN A 173 -13.81 17.72 5.49
C GLN A 173 -13.55 19.08 6.16
N ASN A 174 -12.30 19.57 6.09
CA ASN A 174 -11.85 20.75 6.83
C ASN A 174 -11.64 21.99 5.94
N GLN A 175 -11.45 21.82 4.63
CA GLN A 175 -11.33 22.93 3.71
C GLN A 175 -12.70 23.35 3.17
N THR A 176 -12.96 24.65 3.17
CA THR A 176 -14.08 25.24 2.44
C THR A 176 -13.81 25.16 0.95
N TYR A 177 -14.73 24.53 0.21
CA TYR A 177 -14.58 24.34 -1.22
C TYR A 177 -14.57 25.67 -1.97
N GLY A 178 -13.46 25.99 -2.63
CA GLY A 178 -13.44 26.99 -3.69
C GLY A 178 -14.13 26.42 -4.92
N ARG A 179 -15.31 26.94 -5.28
CA ARG A 179 -15.93 26.61 -6.57
C ARG A 179 -15.35 27.52 -7.64
N ASN A 180 -14.73 26.92 -8.66
CA ASN A 180 -14.39 27.64 -9.89
C ASN A 180 -15.64 27.74 -10.79
N ALA A 181 -15.60 28.61 -11.80
CA ALA A 181 -16.68 28.89 -12.76
C ALA A 181 -17.19 27.64 -13.53
N SER A 182 -16.47 26.52 -13.43
CA SER A 182 -16.80 25.21 -14.05
C SER A 182 -17.39 24.18 -13.07
N ASN A 183 -17.78 24.59 -11.85
CA ASN A 183 -18.45 23.76 -10.83
C ASN A 183 -17.60 22.56 -10.35
N ARG A 184 -16.27 22.69 -10.39
CA ARG A 184 -15.30 21.67 -9.96
C ARG A 184 -14.75 21.99 -8.57
N PHE A 185 -14.52 20.94 -7.78
CA PHE A 185 -13.99 21.06 -6.43
C PHE A 185 -12.46 21.12 -6.45
N GLU A 186 -11.90 22.21 -5.94
CA GLU A 186 -10.47 22.38 -5.74
C GLU A 186 -10.11 22.06 -4.29
N LEU A 187 -9.09 21.22 -4.09
CA LEU A 187 -8.60 20.84 -2.77
C LEU A 187 -7.09 21.09 -2.70
N ARG A 188 -6.68 21.92 -1.73
CA ARG A 188 -5.27 22.28 -1.53
C ARG A 188 -4.58 21.25 -0.66
N HIS A 189 -3.45 20.70 -1.10
CA HIS A 189 -2.75 19.65 -0.38
C HIS A 189 -1.37 20.13 0.11
N PRO A 190 -1.13 20.20 1.43
CA PRO A 190 0.08 20.80 1.99
C PRO A 190 1.34 19.97 1.79
N CYS A 191 1.21 18.69 1.46
CA CYS A 191 2.35 17.82 1.11
C CYS A 191 2.70 17.78 -0.38
N LEU A 192 1.92 18.46 -1.24
CA LEU A 192 2.19 18.46 -2.68
C LEU A 192 2.82 19.79 -3.06
N SER A 193 3.74 19.75 -4.02
CA SER A 193 4.41 20.95 -4.49
C SER A 193 3.44 21.94 -5.13
N SER A 194 3.70 23.23 -4.99
CA SER A 194 2.82 24.29 -5.50
C SER A 194 2.59 24.29 -7.02
N ASN A 195 3.40 23.55 -7.80
CA ASN A 195 3.19 23.34 -9.24
C ASN A 195 2.36 22.08 -9.56
N PHE A 196 2.02 21.28 -8.56
CA PHE A 196 1.22 20.08 -8.73
C PHE A 196 -0.25 20.47 -8.92
N VAL A 197 -0.81 20.10 -10.07
CA VAL A 197 -2.24 20.21 -10.36
C VAL A 197 -2.66 18.94 -11.10
N GLN A 198 -3.49 18.12 -10.47
CA GLN A 198 -3.96 16.88 -11.09
C GLN A 198 -5.41 16.57 -10.71
N ASN A 199 -6.14 16.01 -11.67
CA ASN A 199 -7.45 15.44 -11.40
C ASN A 199 -7.28 14.15 -10.57
N TYR A 200 -8.02 14.08 -9.48
CA TYR A 200 -7.97 12.98 -8.54
C TYR A 200 -9.38 12.50 -8.21
N THR A 201 -9.57 11.19 -8.27
CA THR A 201 -10.84 10.56 -7.91
C THR A 201 -10.79 10.23 -6.43
N CYS A 202 -11.64 10.88 -5.62
CA CYS A 202 -11.74 10.62 -4.20
C CYS A 202 -13.04 9.86 -3.87
N PRO A 203 -12.99 8.53 -3.67
CA PRO A 203 -14.17 7.72 -3.34
C PRO A 203 -14.81 8.07 -1.99
N GLY A 204 -14.00 8.50 -1.02
CA GLY A 204 -14.43 8.79 0.35
C GLY A 204 -14.76 10.25 0.63
N CYS A 205 -14.60 11.14 -0.35
CA CYS A 205 -14.95 12.54 -0.19
C CYS A 205 -16.47 12.70 -0.39
N ALA A 206 -17.19 13.12 0.66
CA ALA A 206 -18.61 13.39 0.55
C ALA A 206 -18.83 14.61 -0.37
N MET A 207 -19.77 14.49 -1.31
CA MET A 207 -20.45 15.68 -1.81
C MET A 207 -21.20 16.28 -0.63
N LEU A 208 -20.91 17.52 -0.26
CA LEU A 208 -21.90 18.32 0.46
C LEU A 208 -23.10 18.44 -0.49
N ASN A 209 -24.10 17.58 -0.30
CA ASN A 209 -25.42 17.82 -0.88
C ASN A 209 -25.83 19.21 -0.41
N ILE A 210 -25.93 20.14 -1.36
CA ILE A 210 -26.75 21.33 -1.15
C ILE A 210 -28.14 20.76 -0.88
N SER A 211 -28.59 20.89 0.36
CA SER A 211 -29.99 20.80 0.71
C SER A 211 -30.73 21.91 -0.04
N ASP A 212 -31.21 21.59 -1.24
CA ASP A 212 -32.48 22.15 -1.69
C ASP A 212 -33.55 21.17 -1.23
N GLY A 213 -34.49 21.68 -0.45
CA GLY A 213 -35.54 20.90 0.17
C GLY A 213 -36.35 20.16 -0.90
N MET A 214 -36.35 18.84 -0.82
CA MET A 214 -37.52 18.06 -1.18
C MET A 214 -37.50 16.74 -0.43
N GLU A 215 -38.50 16.59 0.43
CA GLU A 215 -38.83 15.37 1.16
C GLU A 215 -39.13 14.21 0.20
N ASN A 216 -38.95 13.01 0.75
CA ASN A 216 -39.54 11.72 0.35
C ASN A 216 -39.00 11.06 -0.93
N SER A 217 -38.18 10.02 -0.76
CA SER A 217 -38.63 8.64 -1.01
C SER A 217 -37.58 7.61 -0.59
N GLU A 218 -38.00 6.65 0.24
CA GLU A 218 -37.29 5.40 0.49
C GLU A 218 -37.17 4.60 -0.82
N THR A 219 -36.01 4.67 -1.47
CA THR A 219 -35.36 3.63 -2.30
C THR A 219 -34.27 4.28 -3.12
N GLN A 220 -33.00 4.23 -2.68
CA GLN A 220 -31.85 4.42 -3.58
C GLN A 220 -30.55 3.88 -2.94
N MET A 221 -30.41 2.56 -2.96
CA MET A 221 -29.10 1.98 -3.27
C MET A 221 -28.77 2.35 -4.72
N HIS A 222 -27.51 2.71 -4.98
CA HIS A 222 -26.87 3.00 -6.28
C HIS A 222 -26.81 4.47 -6.74
N ARG A 223 -25.76 5.19 -6.29
CA ARG A 223 -24.61 5.68 -7.09
C ARG A 223 -23.87 6.73 -6.27
N THR A 224 -22.86 6.34 -5.50
CA THR A 224 -21.86 7.28 -4.99
C THR A 224 -20.99 7.73 -6.17
N GLN A 225 -21.43 8.79 -6.83
CA GLN A 225 -20.74 9.43 -7.93
C GLN A 225 -19.41 9.98 -7.41
N PHE A 226 -18.30 9.32 -7.75
CA PHE A 226 -16.96 9.74 -7.36
C PHE A 226 -16.74 11.21 -7.72
N SER A 227 -16.43 12.05 -6.73
CA SER A 227 -16.08 13.44 -6.96
C SER A 227 -14.72 13.49 -7.64
N SER A 228 -14.71 13.90 -8.91
CA SER A 228 -13.50 14.31 -9.60
C SER A 228 -13.04 15.63 -8.97
N THR A 229 -12.01 15.57 -8.13
CA THR A 229 -11.46 16.72 -7.40
C THR A 229 -10.14 17.14 -8.01
N TYR A 230 -9.92 18.43 -8.16
CA TYR A 230 -8.61 18.95 -8.53
C TYR A 230 -7.74 19.08 -7.28
N LEU A 231 -6.74 18.21 -7.16
CA LEU A 231 -5.70 18.36 -6.16
C LEU A 231 -4.70 19.42 -6.63
N ILE A 232 -4.58 20.48 -5.85
CA ILE A 232 -3.64 21.58 -6.06
C ILE A 232 -2.63 21.52 -4.93
N GLY A 233 -1.34 21.51 -5.24
CA GLY A 233 -0.33 21.56 -4.18
C GLY A 233 -0.25 22.95 -3.53
N ASP A 234 -0.07 22.95 -2.21
CA ASP A 234 0.01 24.15 -1.39
C ASP A 234 1.06 23.94 -0.30
N LEU A 235 2.29 23.69 -0.76
CA LEU A 235 3.36 23.13 0.05
C LEU A 235 3.57 23.87 1.38
N ASN A 236 3.31 23.17 2.48
CA ASN A 236 3.46 23.67 3.84
C ASN A 236 3.92 22.52 4.75
N TRP A 237 5.19 22.56 5.16
CA TRP A 237 5.81 21.48 5.94
C TRP A 237 5.09 21.19 7.26
N GLU A 238 4.76 22.23 8.03
CA GLU A 238 4.15 22.06 9.35
C GLU A 238 2.75 21.44 9.24
N GLN A 239 1.93 21.90 8.29
CA GLN A 239 0.62 21.29 8.03
C GLN A 239 0.75 19.88 7.46
N CYS A 240 1.68 19.67 6.52
CA CYS A 240 1.92 18.35 5.95
C CYS A 240 2.31 17.34 7.02
N LYS A 241 3.25 17.71 7.90
CA LYS A 241 3.73 16.89 9.00
C LYS A 241 2.60 16.40 9.90
N GLU A 242 1.72 17.29 10.35
CA GLU A 242 0.59 16.92 11.20
C GLU A 242 -0.41 16.06 10.42
N LEU A 243 -0.67 16.37 9.14
CA LEU A 243 -1.55 15.59 8.27
C LEU A 243 -1.08 14.15 8.11
N VAL A 244 0.19 13.96 7.76
CA VAL A 244 0.75 12.63 7.49
C VAL A 244 0.89 11.80 8.76
N ARG A 245 1.14 12.43 9.93
CA ARG A 245 1.17 11.71 11.22
C ARG A 245 -0.21 11.14 11.55
N ALA A 246 -1.24 11.97 11.45
CA ALA A 246 -2.62 11.54 11.70
C ALA A 246 -3.08 10.48 10.70
N ALA A 247 -2.78 10.66 9.40
CA ALA A 247 -3.08 9.67 8.37
C ALA A 247 -2.29 8.36 8.61
N ALA A 248 -1.01 8.41 8.94
CA ALA A 248 -0.22 7.19 9.19
C ALA A 248 -0.76 6.35 10.37
N MET A 249 -1.38 6.97 11.37
CA MET A 249 -1.99 6.28 12.52
C MET A 249 -3.37 5.68 12.24
N ASN A 250 -3.90 5.85 11.03
CA ASN A 250 -5.27 5.42 10.67
C ASN A 250 -6.35 6.04 11.54
N HIS A 251 -6.14 7.30 11.91
CA HIS A 251 -7.13 8.06 12.64
C HIS A 251 -8.23 8.55 11.69
N SER A 252 -9.50 8.42 12.10
CA SER A 252 -10.68 8.86 11.33
C SER A 252 -11.34 10.13 11.87
N GLY A 253 -10.77 10.74 12.92
CA GLY A 253 -11.33 11.95 13.55
C GLY A 253 -11.08 13.24 12.76
N SER A 254 -12.08 14.13 12.76
CA SER A 254 -12.06 15.43 12.07
C SER A 254 -11.15 16.48 12.72
N ASP A 255 -10.78 16.29 13.99
CA ASP A 255 -9.90 17.21 14.73
C ASP A 255 -8.50 16.59 14.89
N TRP A 256 -7.67 16.83 13.88
CA TRP A 256 -6.27 16.42 13.78
C TRP A 256 -5.33 17.51 14.32
N SER A 257 -5.88 18.67 14.71
CA SER A 257 -5.16 19.84 15.21
C SER A 257 -4.95 19.81 16.72
N GLN A 258 -5.73 18.99 17.44
CA GLN A 258 -5.59 18.78 18.87
C GLN A 258 -5.23 17.31 19.16
N GLN A 259 -4.12 17.13 19.89
CA GLN A 259 -3.60 15.87 20.48
C GLN A 259 -2.65 15.03 19.59
N PHE A 260 -1.37 14.97 19.97
CA PHE A 260 -0.76 13.83 20.70
C PHE A 260 0.78 13.91 20.67
N VAL A 261 1.35 14.58 21.66
CA VAL A 261 2.67 14.24 22.20
C VAL A 261 2.38 13.29 23.36
N ASP A 262 2.98 12.09 23.33
CA ASP A 262 2.86 11.01 24.31
C ASP A 262 1.51 10.27 24.44
N ARG A 263 1.46 9.05 23.88
CA ARG A 263 1.36 7.77 24.62
C ARG A 263 1.14 6.62 23.64
N ASN A 264 2.15 5.76 23.51
CA ASN A 264 2.18 4.49 22.77
C ASN A 264 1.66 4.55 21.32
N CYS A 265 2.51 4.26 20.32
CA CYS A 265 2.08 4.11 18.94
C CYS A 265 1.04 2.96 18.78
N GLU A 266 -0.21 3.23 19.13
CA GLU A 266 -1.35 2.32 19.10
C GLU A 266 -2.09 2.59 17.80
N ALA A 267 -1.91 1.69 16.84
CA ALA A 267 -2.53 1.77 15.53
C ALA A 267 -3.90 1.05 15.57
N ASN A 268 -4.97 1.75 15.16
CA ASN A 268 -6.30 1.16 15.04
C ASN A 268 -6.36 0.27 13.78
N SER A 269 -6.51 -1.04 13.99
CA SER A 269 -6.36 -2.05 12.94
C SER A 269 -7.69 -2.59 12.36
N SER A 270 -8.86 -2.15 12.83
CA SER A 270 -10.14 -2.73 12.40
C SER A 270 -11.09 -1.72 11.73
N PRO A 271 -11.63 -2.02 10.54
CA PRO A 271 -12.80 -1.33 9.97
C PRO A 271 -14.10 -1.64 10.74
N ASN A 272 -14.12 -2.73 11.52
CA ASN A 272 -15.25 -3.21 12.31
C ASN A 272 -14.87 -3.32 13.78
N GLY A 273 -14.77 -2.20 14.51
CA GLY A 273 -14.96 -2.09 15.97
C GLY A 273 -14.27 -3.11 16.91
N GLY A 274 -13.24 -3.82 16.44
CA GLY A 274 -12.56 -4.88 17.19
C GLY A 274 -11.27 -4.33 17.78
N ASN A 275 -11.15 -4.38 19.11
CA ASN A 275 -10.04 -3.88 19.92
C ASN A 275 -8.72 -4.69 19.78
N ASP A 276 -8.40 -5.23 18.60
CA ASP A 276 -7.09 -5.87 18.37
C ASP A 276 -6.01 -4.80 18.12
N MET A 277 -5.73 -4.08 19.21
CA MET A 277 -4.64 -3.13 19.35
C MET A 277 -3.32 -3.89 19.16
N LEU A 278 -2.64 -3.64 18.04
CA LEU A 278 -1.29 -4.15 17.87
C LEU A 278 -0.39 -3.54 18.93
N LYS A 279 -0.10 -4.31 19.98
CA LYS A 279 1.08 -4.09 20.82
C LYS A 279 2.33 -4.44 20.00
N LEU A 280 2.70 -3.54 19.09
CA LEU A 280 3.97 -3.54 18.37
C LEU A 280 5.16 -3.58 19.33
N THR A 281 4.97 -3.15 20.58
CA THR A 281 5.94 -3.32 21.69
C THR A 281 6.37 -4.79 21.88
N SER A 282 5.49 -5.76 21.61
CA SER A 282 5.83 -7.18 21.69
C SER A 282 6.75 -7.67 20.54
N ILE A 283 6.86 -6.89 19.45
CA ILE A 283 7.79 -7.13 18.33
C ILE A 283 9.15 -6.53 18.68
N VAL A 284 9.19 -5.36 19.34
CA VAL A 284 10.42 -4.65 19.74
C VAL A 284 11.27 -5.44 20.73
N HIS A 285 10.68 -6.30 21.56
CA HIS A 285 11.43 -7.19 22.45
C HIS A 285 12.24 -8.28 21.73
N HIS A 286 12.02 -8.48 20.43
CA HIS A 286 12.85 -9.36 19.62
C HIS A 286 13.91 -8.49 18.96
N SER A 287 15.10 -8.49 19.55
CA SER A 287 16.30 -7.78 19.09
C SER A 287 16.79 -8.30 17.73
N GLY A 288 16.00 -8.10 16.68
CA GLY A 288 16.26 -8.53 15.31
C GLY A 288 16.65 -7.37 14.41
N ARG A 289 17.47 -7.66 13.40
CA ARG A 289 17.74 -6.73 12.30
C ARG A 289 16.56 -6.77 11.32
N PHE A 290 16.02 -5.62 10.93
CA PHE A 290 14.93 -5.54 9.96
C PHE A 290 15.42 -5.03 8.60
N HIS A 291 14.84 -5.54 7.53
CA HIS A 291 14.89 -4.90 6.22
C HIS A 291 13.53 -4.29 5.88
N ALA A 292 13.57 -3.06 5.39
CA ALA A 292 12.40 -2.33 4.93
C ALA A 292 12.38 -2.30 3.40
N LEU A 293 11.30 -2.82 2.79
CA LEU A 293 11.17 -3.02 1.34
C LEU A 293 10.04 -2.18 0.72
N SER A 294 9.92 -2.26 -0.60
CA SER A 294 8.84 -1.64 -1.40
C SER A 294 8.74 -0.13 -1.19
N GLY A 295 7.66 0.40 -0.62
CA GLY A 295 7.45 1.83 -0.41
C GLY A 295 8.54 2.51 0.44
N PHE A 296 9.24 1.75 1.29
CA PHE A 296 10.39 2.27 2.03
C PHE A 296 11.60 2.61 1.14
N PHE A 297 11.65 2.12 -0.11
CA PHE A 297 12.69 2.44 -1.07
C PHE A 297 12.79 3.94 -1.38
N VAL A 298 11.72 4.71 -1.18
CA VAL A 298 11.74 6.18 -1.32
C VAL A 298 12.79 6.81 -0.38
N VAL A 299 13.05 6.22 0.80
CA VAL A 299 14.10 6.68 1.72
C VAL A 299 15.49 6.54 1.09
N TYR A 300 15.74 5.48 0.32
CA TYR A 300 17.00 5.30 -0.40
C TYR A 300 17.21 6.40 -1.46
N MET A 301 16.12 6.87 -2.09
CA MET A 301 16.18 7.96 -3.06
C MET A 301 16.61 9.31 -2.43
N LEU A 302 16.51 9.47 -1.11
CA LEU A 302 16.97 10.67 -0.40
C LEU A 302 18.50 10.85 -0.38
N ASN A 303 19.25 9.84 -0.84
CA ASN A 303 20.71 9.85 -0.95
C ASN A 303 21.42 10.16 0.38
N LEU A 304 20.92 9.57 1.47
CA LEU A 304 21.48 9.71 2.80
C LEU A 304 22.60 8.70 3.04
N SER A 305 23.41 8.94 4.07
CA SER A 305 24.41 7.97 4.53
C SER A 305 23.76 6.60 4.84
N PRO A 306 24.43 5.47 4.57
CA PRO A 306 23.91 4.13 4.91
C PRO A 306 23.58 3.92 6.40
N ARG A 307 24.09 4.80 7.29
CA ARG A 307 23.82 4.78 8.74
C ARG A 307 23.00 6.00 9.20
N ALA A 308 22.31 6.68 8.29
CA ALA A 308 21.50 7.83 8.63
C ALA A 308 20.42 7.46 9.65
N SER A 309 20.27 8.33 10.65
CA SER A 309 19.23 8.25 11.67
C SER A 309 17.87 8.65 11.10
N VAL A 310 16.80 8.26 11.81
CA VAL A 310 15.43 8.70 11.50
C VAL A 310 15.33 10.23 11.52
N THR A 311 16.06 10.90 12.40
CA THR A 311 16.14 12.37 12.47
C THR A 311 16.73 12.97 11.20
N GLU A 312 17.76 12.36 10.60
CA GLU A 312 18.33 12.83 9.34
C GLU A 312 17.38 12.61 8.16
N ILE A 313 16.68 11.47 8.12
CA ILE A 313 15.62 11.21 7.15
C ILE A 313 14.54 12.30 7.24
N TRP A 314 14.12 12.62 8.47
CA TRP A 314 13.11 13.63 8.73
C TRP A 314 13.53 15.03 8.28
N LYS A 315 14.74 15.46 8.63
CA LYS A 315 15.32 16.74 8.19
C LYS A 315 15.43 16.83 6.67
N LYS A 316 15.77 15.73 6.00
CA LYS A 316 15.83 15.71 4.53
C LYS A 316 14.43 15.86 3.92
N GLY A 317 13.42 15.24 4.52
CA GLY A 317 12.01 15.44 4.14
C GLY A 317 11.57 16.90 4.27
N GLU A 318 11.92 17.56 5.38
CA GLU A 318 11.64 18.99 5.60
C GLU A 318 12.27 19.88 4.53
N GLN A 319 13.55 19.63 4.21
CA GLN A 319 14.24 20.36 3.14
C GLN A 319 13.55 20.20 1.79
N LEU A 320 13.11 18.98 1.45
CA LEU A 320 12.38 18.72 0.21
C LEU A 320 11.00 19.37 0.18
N CYS A 321 10.33 19.48 1.32
CA CYS A 321 9.04 20.14 1.44
C CYS A 321 9.14 21.66 1.63
N SER A 322 10.36 22.22 1.58
CA SER A 322 10.61 23.67 1.72
C SER A 322 11.28 24.28 0.50
N SER A 323 11.76 23.48 -0.46
CA SER A 323 12.42 23.96 -1.68
C SER A 323 11.46 24.02 -2.88
N SER A 324 11.70 24.95 -3.81
CA SER A 324 10.98 25.03 -5.08
C SER A 324 11.41 23.89 -6.02
N LEU A 325 10.45 23.22 -6.67
CA LEU A 325 10.65 21.98 -7.44
C LEU A 325 11.63 22.05 -8.63
N THR A 326 12.10 23.24 -9.00
CA THR A 326 13.11 23.47 -10.05
C THR A 326 14.44 22.74 -9.79
N GLU A 327 14.80 22.46 -8.54
CA GLU A 327 16.00 21.69 -8.19
C GLU A 327 15.76 20.15 -8.25
N TRP A 328 14.50 19.71 -8.23
CA TRP A 328 14.12 18.31 -8.04
C TRP A 328 14.20 17.47 -9.32
N ASN A 329 13.82 18.05 -10.46
CA ASN A 329 13.82 17.36 -11.76
C ASN A 329 15.23 17.04 -12.28
N ILE A 330 16.25 17.78 -11.84
CA ILE A 330 17.65 17.60 -12.30
C ILE A 330 18.29 16.36 -11.65
N ASP A 331 17.95 16.07 -10.39
CA ASP A 331 18.59 14.99 -9.63
C ASP A 331 17.92 13.62 -9.86
N PHE A 332 16.63 13.60 -10.18
CA PHE A 332 15.88 12.37 -10.50
C PHE A 332 16.10 11.86 -11.93
N GLN A 333 16.27 12.76 -12.92
CA GLN A 333 16.53 12.38 -14.32
C GLN A 333 17.93 11.79 -14.53
N ARG A 334 18.90 12.07 -13.64
CA ARG A 334 20.25 11.50 -13.70
C ARG A 334 20.34 10.05 -13.21
N LYS A 335 19.27 9.49 -12.65
CA LYS A 335 19.28 8.18 -11.96
C LYS A 335 18.28 7.15 -12.52
N LYS A 336 17.69 7.40 -13.69
CA LYS A 336 17.01 6.38 -14.50
C LYS A 336 17.98 5.77 -15.51
#